data_AF-A0A177F3J0-F1
#
_entry.id   AF-A0A177F3J0-F1
#
_cell.length_a   1.000
_cell.length_b   1.000
_cell.length_c   1.000
_cell.angle_alpha   90.00
_cell.angle_beta   90.00
_cell.angle_gamma   90.00
#
_symmetry.space_group_name_H-M   'P 1'
#
loop_
_entity.id
_entity.type
_entity.pdbx_description
1 polymer ?
#
loop_
_entity_poly.entity_id
_entity_poly.type
_entity_poly.pdbx_seq_one_letter_code
_entity_poly.pdbx_strand_id
1 'polypeptide(L)'
;MDIPTLPSKVPGYDLYIDGFQALRRPKILQNSNITHVVSVLDWKFQKDWASLRGFQHLHIPLDDVYDSNILSYFPRSNAFIHEGLKHSRSNQLETSGTSLKDGSNDPIPGGVLVHW
;
A
#
# COMPACT_ATOMS: atom_id res chain seq x y z
N MET A 1 9.95 16.37 20.01
CA MET A 1 10.46 15.64 18.84
C MET A 1 9.51 14.47 18.64
N ASP A 2 8.65 14.55 17.63
CA ASP A 2 7.70 13.47 17.33
C ASP A 2 8.48 12.30 16.74
N ILE A 3 8.40 11.15 17.41
CA ILE A 3 8.94 9.90 16.89
C ILE A 3 8.18 9.64 15.58
N PRO A 4 8.85 9.42 14.44
CA PRO A 4 8.15 9.16 13.19
C PRO A 4 7.29 7.90 13.34
N THR A 5 5.98 8.10 13.44
CA THR A 5 5.02 7.01 13.51
C THR A 5 4.95 6.33 12.15
N LEU A 6 5.14 5.01 12.16
CA LEU A 6 4.86 4.17 11.01
C LEU A 6 3.35 4.16 10.75
N PRO A 7 2.92 4.02 9.49
CA PRO A 7 1.54 3.69 9.16
C PRO A 7 1.03 2.50 9.97
N SER A 8 -0.25 2.49 10.32
CA SER A 8 -0.84 1.40 11.10
C SER A 8 -0.87 0.12 10.26
N LYS A 9 -0.07 -0.88 10.66
CA LYS A 9 0.02 -2.16 9.94
C LYS A 9 -1.13 -3.09 10.34
N VAL A 10 -1.79 -3.69 9.35
CA VAL A 10 -2.79 -4.74 9.56
C VAL A 10 -2.06 -6.04 9.97
N PRO A 11 -2.42 -6.68 11.09
CA PRO A 11 -1.80 -7.94 11.51
C PRO A 11 -1.91 -9.02 10.43
N GLY A 12 -0.81 -9.73 10.16
CA GLY A 12 -0.76 -10.81 9.16
C GLY A 12 -0.55 -10.36 7.70
N TYR A 13 -0.58 -9.06 7.41
CA TYR A 13 -0.41 -8.55 6.05
C TYR A 13 0.61 -7.41 5.99
N ASP A 14 1.32 -7.28 4.87
CA ASP A 14 2.06 -6.06 4.53
C ASP A 14 1.11 -4.97 4.00
N LEU A 15 -0.03 -4.78 4.69
CA LEU A 15 -1.06 -3.79 4.43
C LEU A 15 -1.02 -2.73 5.52
N TYR A 16 -1.05 -1.47 5.12
CA TYR A 16 -0.90 -0.32 5.99
C TYR A 16 -2.04 0.66 5.80
N ILE A 17 -2.49 1.28 6.88
CA ILE A 17 -3.60 2.23 6.93
C ILE A 17 -3.12 3.51 7.61
N ASP A 18 -3.30 4.65 6.97
CA ASP A 18 -2.91 5.96 7.50
C ASP A 18 -3.69 7.10 6.81
N GLY A 19 -3.51 8.34 7.25
CA GLY A 19 -4.04 9.52 6.56
C GLY A 19 -3.09 10.07 5.49
N PHE A 20 -3.56 11.07 4.74
CA PHE A 20 -2.81 11.76 3.67
C PHE A 20 -1.38 12.19 4.05
N GLN A 21 -1.11 12.49 5.32
CA GLN A 21 0.22 12.88 5.79
C GLN A 21 1.30 11.80 5.60
N ALA A 22 0.92 10.52 5.50
CA ALA A 22 1.85 9.41 5.25
C ALA A 22 2.64 9.60 3.95
N LEU A 23 2.02 10.17 2.92
CA LEU A 23 2.66 10.46 1.62
C LEU A 23 3.78 11.51 1.71
N ARG A 24 3.82 12.29 2.79
CA ARG A 24 4.88 13.28 3.04
C ARG A 24 6.12 12.65 3.66
N ARG A 25 6.11 11.34 3.93
CA ARG A 25 7.19 10.61 4.60
C ARG A 25 7.76 9.50 3.69
N PRO A 26 8.29 9.83 2.50
CA PRO A 26 8.69 8.82 1.49
C PRO A 26 9.72 7.81 2.00
N LYS A 27 10.63 8.22 2.88
CA LYS A 27 11.61 7.31 3.52
C LYS A 27 10.95 6.22 4.35
N ILE A 28 9.86 6.54 5.06
CA ILE A 28 9.13 5.58 5.89
C ILE A 28 8.38 4.57 4.99
N LEU A 29 7.79 5.05 3.90
CA LEU A 29 7.10 4.21 2.94
C LEU A 29 8.06 3.22 2.26
N GLN A 30 9.23 3.72 1.83
CA GLN A 30 10.29 2.90 1.23
C GLN A 30 10.83 1.86 2.22
N ASN A 31 11.10 2.24 3.47
CA ASN A 31 11.58 1.31 4.50
C ASN A 31 10.56 0.21 4.84
N SER A 32 9.27 0.46 4.59
CA SER A 32 8.18 -0.50 4.82
C SER A 32 7.93 -1.42 3.62
N ASN A 33 8.76 -1.34 2.57
CA ASN A 33 8.59 -2.01 1.28
C ASN A 33 7.23 -1.76 0.62
N ILE A 34 6.64 -0.59 0.86
CA ILE A 34 5.40 -0.21 0.21
C ILE A 34 5.70 0.01 -1.27
N THR A 35 4.91 -0.61 -2.14
CA THR A 35 5.04 -0.52 -3.60
C THR A 35 3.75 -0.03 -4.25
N HIS A 36 2.62 -0.19 -3.56
CA HIS A 36 1.29 0.16 -4.02
C HIS A 36 0.64 1.14 -3.05
N VAL A 37 -0.02 2.16 -3.58
CA VAL A 37 -0.76 3.17 -2.82
C VAL A 37 -2.19 3.24 -3.34
N VAL A 38 -3.15 3.12 -2.41
CA VAL A 38 -4.57 3.36 -2.66
C VAL A 38 -4.95 4.66 -1.95
N SER A 39 -5.39 5.64 -2.74
CA SER A 39 -5.86 6.93 -2.27
C SER A 39 -7.38 6.99 -2.40
N VAL A 40 -8.10 7.08 -1.29
CA VAL A 40 -9.57 7.22 -1.25
C VAL A 40 -9.92 8.62 -0.76
N LEU A 41 -9.91 9.58 -1.68
CA LEU A 41 -10.22 10.99 -1.39
C LEU A 41 -10.59 11.72 -2.67
N ASP A 42 -11.53 12.67 -2.58
CA ASP A 42 -11.85 13.58 -3.67
C ASP A 42 -10.80 14.71 -3.80
N TRP A 43 -9.57 14.30 -4.11
CA TRP A 43 -8.43 15.18 -4.30
C TRP A 43 -7.79 14.99 -5.66
N LYS A 44 -7.42 16.09 -6.31
CA LYS A 44 -6.72 16.05 -7.59
C LYS A 44 -5.21 15.97 -7.37
N PHE A 45 -4.65 14.79 -7.61
CA PHE A 45 -3.20 14.61 -7.64
C PHE A 45 -2.61 15.29 -8.87
N GLN A 46 -1.52 16.05 -8.66
CA GLN A 46 -0.74 16.58 -9.78
C GLN A 46 -0.08 15.42 -10.53
N LYS A 47 0.05 15.57 -11.85
CA LYS A 47 0.85 14.65 -12.65
C LYS A 47 2.29 14.63 -12.11
N ASP A 48 2.87 13.44 -11.97
CA ASP A 48 4.23 13.22 -11.47
C ASP A 48 4.49 13.73 -10.05
N TRP A 49 3.45 13.76 -9.20
CA TRP A 49 3.57 14.24 -7.83
C TRP A 49 4.67 13.51 -7.06
N ALA A 50 5.62 14.27 -6.52
CA ALA A 50 6.90 13.74 -6.04
C ALA A 50 6.76 12.63 -4.98
N SER A 51 5.73 12.70 -4.15
CA SER A 51 5.42 11.74 -3.09
C SER A 51 4.97 10.37 -3.58
N LEU A 52 4.44 10.29 -4.81
CA LEU A 52 3.92 9.05 -5.39
C LEU A 52 4.85 8.46 -6.47
N ARG A 53 5.96 9.12 -6.77
CA ARG A 53 6.93 8.62 -7.76
C ARG A 53 7.51 7.29 -7.32
N GLY A 54 7.44 6.30 -8.21
CA GLY A 54 7.94 4.94 -7.98
C GLY A 54 6.94 4.00 -7.32
N PHE A 55 5.75 4.47 -6.94
CA PHE A 55 4.66 3.63 -6.46
C PHE A 55 3.65 3.38 -7.58
N GLN A 56 3.07 2.18 -7.61
CA GLN A 56 1.82 1.96 -8.31
C GLN A 56 0.71 2.69 -7.54
N HIS A 57 -0.11 3.48 -8.23
CA HIS A 57 -1.09 4.34 -7.57
C HIS A 57 -2.49 4.09 -8.11
N LEU A 58 -3.40 3.72 -7.20
CA LEU A 58 -4.83 3.67 -7.46
C LEU A 58 -5.50 4.84 -6.74
N HIS A 59 -6.08 5.76 -7.52
CA HIS A 59 -6.91 6.83 -6.99
C HIS A 59 -8.40 6.48 -7.12
N ILE A 60 -9.11 6.54 -6.00
CA ILE A 60 -10.56 6.45 -5.88
C ILE A 60 -11.06 7.86 -5.48
N PRO A 61 -11.66 8.61 -6.42
CA PRO A 61 -12.13 9.98 -6.17
C PRO A 61 -13.47 9.93 -5.44
N LEU A 62 -13.42 9.68 -4.13
CA LEU A 62 -14.59 9.57 -3.27
C LEU A 62 -14.42 10.50 -2.06
N ASP A 63 -15.46 11.24 -1.72
CA ASP A 63 -15.49 12.07 -0.52
C ASP A 63 -16.10 11.31 0.67
N ASP A 64 -15.73 11.70 1.89
CA ASP A 64 -16.24 11.09 3.13
C ASP A 64 -17.62 11.67 3.49
N VAL A 65 -18.62 11.31 2.67
CA VAL A 65 -20.01 11.73 2.81
C VAL A 65 -20.94 10.52 2.76
N TYR A 66 -22.13 10.68 3.35
CA TYR A 66 -23.08 9.58 3.51
C TYR A 66 -23.52 8.93 2.19
N ASP A 67 -23.67 9.72 1.12
CA ASP A 67 -24.16 9.25 -0.19
C ASP A 67 -23.08 8.61 -1.07
N SER A 68 -21.82 8.59 -0.61
CA SER A 68 -20.70 8.04 -1.36
C SER A 68 -20.80 6.51 -1.50
N ASN A 69 -20.84 6.01 -2.73
CA ASN A 69 -20.90 4.58 -3.01
C ASN A 69 -19.50 3.93 -3.07
N ILE A 70 -18.87 3.75 -1.91
CA ILE A 70 -17.54 3.10 -1.81
C ILE A 70 -17.57 1.63 -2.27
N LEU A 71 -18.71 0.95 -2.09
CA LEU A 71 -18.87 -0.48 -2.43
C LEU A 71 -18.65 -0.75 -3.92
N SER A 72 -19.03 0.21 -4.78
CA SER A 72 -18.81 0.11 -6.23
C SER A 72 -17.33 -0.01 -6.62
N TYR A 73 -16.41 0.45 -5.76
CA TYR A 73 -14.97 0.41 -5.99
C TYR A 73 -14.29 -0.86 -5.46
N PHE A 74 -14.95 -1.63 -4.60
CA PHE A 74 -14.37 -2.80 -3.94
C PHE A 74 -13.77 -3.83 -4.92
N PRO A 75 -14.43 -4.20 -6.04
CA PRO A 75 -13.82 -5.13 -6.98
C PRO A 75 -12.46 -4.64 -7.52
N ARG A 76 -12.36 -3.34 -7.83
CA ARG A 76 -11.13 -2.73 -8.36
C ARG A 76 -10.07 -2.56 -7.29
N SER A 77 -10.43 -2.02 -6.13
CA SER A 77 -9.47 -1.80 -5.02
C SER A 77 -8.96 -3.12 -4.46
N ASN A 78 -9.81 -4.12 -4.30
CA ASN A 78 -9.42 -5.44 -3.79
C ASN A 78 -8.47 -6.14 -4.77
N ALA A 79 -8.71 -6.05 -6.08
CA ALA A 79 -7.81 -6.61 -7.08
C ALA A 79 -6.42 -5.94 -7.03
N PHE A 80 -6.37 -4.62 -6.89
CA PHE A 80 -5.13 -3.86 -6.78
C PHE A 80 -4.37 -4.15 -5.47
N ILE A 81 -5.08 -4.19 -4.34
CA ILE A 81 -4.49 -4.58 -3.04
C ILE A 81 -3.95 -6.01 -3.11
N HIS A 82 -4.72 -6.93 -3.69
CA HIS A 82 -4.30 -8.32 -3.84
C HIS A 82 -3.03 -8.43 -4.70
N GLU A 83 -2.95 -7.72 -5.82
CA GLU A 83 -1.74 -7.65 -6.65
C GLU A 83 -0.53 -7.15 -5.85
N GLY A 84 -0.67 -6.04 -5.12
CA GLY A 84 0.41 -5.46 -4.34
C GLY A 84 0.91 -6.36 -3.21
N LEU A 85 0.06 -7.24 -2.68
CA LEU A 85 0.40 -8.19 -1.63
C LEU A 85 0.91 -9.55 -2.14
N LYS A 86 0.85 -9.86 -3.45
CA LYS A 86 1.24 -11.18 -3.99
C LYS A 86 2.63 -11.63 -3.56
N HIS A 87 3.57 -10.69 -3.50
CA HIS A 87 4.96 -10.96 -3.14
C HIS A 87 5.29 -10.50 -1.70
N SER A 88 4.29 -10.16 -0.88
CA SER A 88 4.51 -9.70 0.50
C SER A 88 5.32 -10.70 1.33
N ARG A 89 6.11 -10.20 2.28
CA ARG A 89 6.95 -11.05 3.15
C ARG A 89 6.10 -11.91 4.06
N SER A 90 4.93 -11.42 4.46
CA SER A 90 3.93 -12.18 5.22
C SER A 90 3.50 -13.46 4.47
N ASN A 91 3.30 -13.39 3.15
CA ASN A 91 2.92 -14.57 2.36
C ASN A 91 4.09 -15.57 2.14
N GLN A 92 5.33 -15.08 2.09
CA GLN A 92 6.52 -15.96 2.02
C GLN A 92 6.75 -16.72 3.33
N LEU A 93 6.45 -16.14 4.49
CA LEU A 93 6.66 -16.80 5.77
C LEU A 93 5.70 -17.98 6.00
N GLU A 94 4.46 -17.90 5.50
CA GLU A 94 3.50 -19.01 5.56
C GLU A 94 3.82 -20.14 4.57
N THR A 95 4.49 -19.84 3.46
CA THR A 95 4.89 -20.84 2.45
C THR A 95 6.27 -21.45 2.70
N SER A 96 7.05 -20.89 3.63
CA SER A 96 8.41 -21.35 3.96
C SER A 96 8.46 -22.47 5.01
N GLY A 97 7.57 -23.46 4.88
CA GLY A 97 7.78 -24.79 5.43
C GLY A 97 8.71 -25.58 4.52
N THR A 98 10.03 -25.37 4.65
CA THR A 98 11.13 -26.09 3.97
C THR A 98 11.41 -25.68 2.51
N SER A 99 12.46 -24.89 2.28
CA SER A 99 13.55 -25.21 1.33
C SER A 99 14.59 -24.09 1.29
N LEU A 100 15.84 -24.41 1.62
CA LEU A 100 17.02 -23.58 1.38
C LEU A 100 17.46 -23.75 -0.07
N LYS A 101 17.21 -22.80 -0.98
CA LYS A 101 17.91 -22.62 -2.28
C LYS A 101 17.76 -21.17 -2.75
N ASP A 102 18.82 -20.39 -2.92
CA ASP A 102 19.80 -20.34 -4.02
C ASP A 102 19.38 -19.36 -5.13
N GLY A 103 20.07 -18.21 -5.20
CA GLY A 103 20.27 -17.39 -6.40
C GLY A 103 19.06 -16.90 -7.22
N SER A 104 17.82 -16.92 -6.72
CA SER A 104 16.64 -16.58 -7.52
C SER A 104 16.36 -15.07 -7.58
N ASN A 105 15.93 -14.65 -8.77
CA ASN A 105 15.35 -13.34 -9.11
C ASN A 105 13.99 -13.16 -8.39
N ASP A 106 13.97 -13.31 -7.07
CA ASP A 106 12.74 -13.29 -6.30
C ASP A 106 12.09 -11.91 -6.43
N PRO A 107 10.80 -11.83 -6.77
CA PRO A 107 10.09 -10.57 -6.86
C PRO A 107 10.25 -9.79 -5.55
N ILE A 108 10.63 -8.51 -5.67
CA ILE A 108 10.81 -7.64 -4.50
C ILE A 108 9.51 -7.66 -3.68
N PRO A 109 9.57 -7.95 -2.37
CA PRO A 109 8.37 -8.04 -1.57
C PRO A 109 7.57 -6.73 -1.56
N GLY A 110 6.28 -6.82 -1.84
CA GLY A 110 5.39 -5.67 -1.98
C GLY A 110 4.47 -5.48 -0.77
N GLY A 111 4.34 -4.23 -0.34
CA GLY A 111 3.35 -3.78 0.64
C GLY A 111 2.39 -2.75 0.04
N VAL A 112 1.22 -2.60 0.66
CA VAL A 112 0.16 -1.69 0.21
C VAL A 112 -0.13 -0.65 1.30
N LEU A 113 -0.15 0.62 0.93
CA LEU A 113 -0.71 1.70 1.76
C LEU A 113 -2.11 2.05 1.28
N VAL A 114 -3.07 2.09 2.19
CA VAL A 114 -4.39 2.70 1.97
C VAL A 114 -4.47 3.97 2.81
N HIS A 115 -4.87 5.08 2.18
CA HIS A 115 -5.09 6.33 2.89
C HIS A 115 -6.27 7.13 2.35
N TRP A 116 -6.75 8.04 3.18
CA TRP A 116 -7.76 9.06 2.89
C TRP A 116 -7.24 10.45 3.28
#